data_AF-A0A7K2T8H8-F1
#
_entry.id   AF-A0A7K2T8H8-F1
#
_cell.length_a   1.000
_cell.length_b   1.000
_cell.length_c   1.000
_cell.angle_alpha   90.00
_cell.angle_beta   90.00
_cell.angle_gamma   90.00
#
_symmetry.space_group_name_H-M   'P 1'
#
loop_
_entity.id
_entity.type
_entity.pdbx_description
1 polymer ?
#
loop_
_entity_poly.entity_id
_entity_poly.type
_entity_poly.pdbx_seq_one_letter_code
_entity_poly.pdbx_strand_id
1 'polypeptide(L)'
;MASEKRPAAPFTPLDFQLVLLRRMADHNPGPVEDARRELGASAARMREANSRWQAMLRSPRARSASARYRSVLGEPEAVLPRRIGDLECEALRWPLPLWPGLRFEVLLAADGTVWNAWLVRAPGAEGPVLRTVADLTPWSCTVDEAARAFAPARPLQGSAPTRWGLAFTAPGADGAPRAVTAEFTWGLLQRIAVAGDGPEPRPAAPS
;
A
#
# COMPACT_ATOMS: atom_id res chain seq x y z
N MET A 1 -3.99 -7.25 -44.50
CA MET A 1 -4.98 -6.40 -43.81
C MET A 1 -4.35 -5.96 -42.50
N ALA A 2 -3.98 -4.68 -42.39
CA ALA A 2 -3.42 -4.14 -41.16
C ALA A 2 -4.52 -4.13 -40.10
N SER A 3 -4.32 -4.87 -39.01
CA SER A 3 -5.20 -4.81 -37.84
C SER A 3 -5.02 -3.41 -37.23
N GLU A 4 -5.96 -2.52 -37.50
CA GLU A 4 -5.99 -1.21 -36.87
C GLU A 4 -6.02 -1.40 -35.35
N LYS A 5 -4.92 -1.01 -34.71
CA LYS A 5 -4.74 -1.08 -33.28
C LYS A 5 -5.75 -0.13 -32.66
N ARG A 6 -6.91 -0.67 -32.25
CA ARG A 6 -7.97 0.07 -31.55
C ARG A 6 -7.31 0.94 -30.46
N PRO A 7 -7.56 2.25 -30.43
CA PRO A 7 -6.97 3.10 -29.41
C PRO A 7 -7.33 2.54 -28.03
N ALA A 8 -6.32 2.33 -27.20
CA ALA A 8 -6.53 1.77 -25.87
C ALA A 8 -7.47 2.70 -25.09
N ALA A 9 -8.45 2.13 -24.39
CA ALA A 9 -9.36 2.90 -23.55
C ALA A 9 -8.57 3.77 -22.56
N PRO A 10 -9.07 4.95 -22.16
CA PRO A 10 -8.40 5.81 -21.18
C PRO A 10 -8.02 5.05 -19.91
N PHE A 11 -6.90 5.43 -19.29
CA PHE A 11 -6.53 4.88 -17.98
C PHE A 11 -7.29 5.63 -16.90
N THR A 12 -8.05 4.92 -16.07
CA THR A 12 -9.01 5.51 -15.12
C THR A 12 -8.59 5.32 -13.65
N PRO A 13 -9.25 6.00 -12.69
CA PRO A 13 -9.05 5.72 -11.27
C PRO A 13 -9.34 4.27 -10.87
N LEU A 14 -10.28 3.60 -11.55
CA LEU A 14 -10.53 2.17 -11.37
C LEU A 14 -9.28 1.36 -11.77
N ASP A 15 -8.69 1.64 -12.93
CA ASP A 15 -7.48 0.94 -13.37
C ASP A 15 -6.31 1.20 -12.41
N PHE A 16 -6.23 2.39 -11.81
CA PHE A 16 -5.25 2.69 -10.77
C PHE A 16 -5.45 1.84 -9.51
N GLN A 17 -6.69 1.68 -9.02
CA GLN A 17 -6.98 0.79 -7.88
C GLN A 17 -6.58 -0.66 -8.18
N LEU A 18 -6.74 -1.11 -9.43
CA LEU A 18 -6.29 -2.43 -9.87
C LEU A 18 -4.75 -2.58 -9.85
N VAL A 19 -3.99 -1.49 -10.08
CA VAL A 19 -2.52 -1.50 -9.89
C VAL A 19 -2.18 -1.74 -8.42
N LEU A 20 -2.88 -1.07 -7.51
CA LEU A 20 -2.65 -1.23 -6.07
C LEU A 20 -2.92 -2.69 -5.65
N LEU A 21 -4.09 -3.20 -6.03
CA LEU A 21 -4.50 -4.58 -5.79
C LEU A 21 -3.54 -5.62 -6.37
N ARG A 22 -3.05 -5.41 -7.61
CA ARG A 22 -2.10 -6.35 -8.22
C ARG A 22 -0.85 -6.52 -7.35
N ARG A 23 -0.35 -5.45 -6.74
CA ARG A 23 0.83 -5.52 -5.87
C ARG A 23 0.54 -6.18 -4.52
N MET A 24 -0.66 -5.97 -3.96
CA MET A 24 -1.11 -6.63 -2.74
C MET A 24 -1.36 -8.13 -2.94
N ALA A 25 -1.71 -8.55 -4.16
CA ALA A 25 -1.95 -9.95 -4.51
C ALA A 25 -0.70 -10.83 -4.38
N ASP A 26 0.49 -10.23 -4.35
CA ASP A 26 1.74 -10.94 -4.05
C ASP A 26 1.74 -11.55 -2.64
N HIS A 27 0.91 -11.04 -1.72
CA HIS A 27 0.80 -11.52 -0.33
C HIS A 27 -0.60 -12.03 0.02
N ASN A 28 -1.65 -11.35 -0.47
CA ASN A 28 -3.04 -11.61 -0.10
C ASN A 28 -3.93 -11.84 -1.33
N PRO A 29 -3.77 -12.94 -2.07
CA PRO A 29 -4.55 -13.19 -3.29
C PRO A 29 -6.05 -13.32 -3.03
N GLY A 30 -6.48 -13.84 -1.87
CA GLY A 30 -7.89 -13.96 -1.49
C GLY A 30 -8.60 -12.61 -1.35
N PRO A 31 -8.20 -11.75 -0.39
CA PRO A 31 -8.77 -10.41 -0.24
C PRO A 31 -8.73 -9.57 -1.53
N VAL A 32 -7.68 -9.71 -2.35
CA VAL A 32 -7.58 -9.04 -3.65
C VAL A 32 -8.63 -9.51 -4.63
N GLU A 33 -8.88 -10.81 -4.68
CA GLU A 33 -9.87 -11.38 -5.58
C GLU A 33 -11.29 -10.92 -5.21
N ASP A 34 -11.60 -10.82 -3.91
CA ASP A 34 -12.89 -10.31 -3.44
C ASP A 34 -13.07 -8.82 -3.74
N ALA A 35 -12.08 -7.98 -3.43
CA ALA A 35 -12.08 -6.56 -3.79
C ALA A 35 -12.18 -6.33 -5.30
N ARG A 36 -11.51 -7.16 -6.11
CA ARG A 36 -11.61 -7.10 -7.57
C ARG A 36 -13.03 -7.41 -8.05
N ARG A 37 -13.70 -8.40 -7.44
CA ARG A 37 -15.08 -8.76 -7.76
C ARG A 37 -16.06 -7.64 -7.40
N GLU A 38 -15.89 -7.01 -6.24
CA GLU A 38 -16.66 -5.82 -5.84
C GLU A 38 -16.54 -4.69 -6.87
N LEU A 39 -15.33 -4.47 -7.39
CA LEU A 39 -15.07 -3.48 -8.44
C LEU A 39 -15.55 -3.89 -9.85
N GLY A 40 -16.11 -5.10 -10.02
CA GLY A 40 -16.56 -5.61 -11.32
C GLY A 40 -15.44 -5.78 -12.36
N ALA A 41 -14.17 -5.81 -11.94
CA ALA A 41 -13.03 -5.92 -12.83
C ALA A 41 -12.62 -7.38 -13.01
N SER A 42 -12.06 -7.77 -14.16
CA SER A 42 -11.51 -9.12 -14.36
C SER A 42 -10.03 -9.22 -13.92
N ALA A 43 -9.55 -10.43 -13.65
CA ALA A 43 -8.12 -10.65 -13.38
C ALA A 43 -7.24 -10.25 -14.59
N ALA A 44 -7.76 -10.41 -15.81
CA ALA A 44 -7.10 -9.95 -17.03
C ALA A 44 -6.99 -8.42 -17.08
N ARG A 45 -8.08 -7.70 -16.76
CA ARG A 45 -8.07 -6.24 -16.67
C ARG A 45 -7.07 -5.73 -15.64
N MET A 46 -6.99 -6.38 -14.48
CA MET A 46 -6.00 -6.04 -13.45
C MET A 46 -4.55 -6.18 -13.95
N ARG A 47 -4.24 -7.29 -14.65
CA ARG A 47 -2.91 -7.47 -15.26
C ARG A 47 -2.62 -6.41 -16.33
N GLU A 48 -3.60 -6.11 -17.18
CA GLU A 48 -3.46 -5.09 -18.22
C GLU A 48 -3.23 -3.70 -17.62
N ALA A 49 -4.01 -3.31 -16.62
CA ALA A 49 -3.85 -2.04 -15.90
C ALA A 49 -2.44 -1.92 -15.30
N ASN A 50 -1.95 -2.96 -14.62
CA ASN A 50 -0.59 -2.96 -14.10
C ASN A 50 0.47 -2.84 -15.21
N SER A 51 0.35 -3.58 -16.31
CA SER A 51 1.27 -3.48 -17.45
C SER A 51 1.31 -2.07 -18.05
N ARG A 52 0.14 -1.45 -18.23
CA ARG A 52 0.02 -0.07 -18.74
C ARG A 52 0.64 0.94 -17.77
N TRP A 53 0.40 0.79 -16.47
CA TRP A 53 1.02 1.64 -15.45
C TRP A 53 2.54 1.52 -15.45
N GLN A 54 3.08 0.30 -15.47
CA GLN A 54 4.53 0.08 -15.56
C GLN A 54 5.14 0.62 -16.85
N ALA A 55 4.41 0.61 -17.97
CA ALA A 55 4.85 1.25 -19.21
C ALA A 55 4.89 2.78 -19.08
N MET A 56 3.89 3.39 -18.43
CA MET A 56 3.88 4.83 -18.15
C MET A 56 5.04 5.25 -17.24
N LEU A 57 5.41 4.44 -16.24
CA LEU A 57 6.53 4.73 -15.34
C LEU A 57 7.89 4.68 -16.04
N ARG A 58 8.08 3.76 -17.00
CA ARG A 58 9.35 3.56 -17.72
C ARG A 58 9.54 4.45 -18.95
N SER A 59 8.55 5.27 -19.30
CA SER A 59 8.62 6.11 -20.50
C SER A 59 9.70 7.20 -20.37
N PRO A 60 10.61 7.35 -21.36
CA PRO A 60 11.60 8.43 -21.36
C PRO A 60 10.99 9.84 -21.43
N ARG A 61 9.75 9.95 -21.95
CA ARG A 61 8.95 11.19 -21.98
C ARG A 61 7.88 11.19 -20.88
N ALA A 62 8.16 10.55 -19.75
CA ALA A 62 7.22 10.50 -18.64
C ALA A 62 6.90 11.92 -18.18
N ARG A 63 5.60 12.18 -17.96
CA ARG A 63 5.16 13.36 -17.22
C ARG A 63 5.85 13.40 -15.86
N SER A 64 5.97 14.59 -15.28
CA SER A 64 6.30 14.70 -13.86
C SER A 64 5.36 13.80 -13.06
N ALA A 65 5.85 13.26 -11.94
CA ALA A 65 5.05 12.29 -11.20
C ALA A 65 3.71 12.89 -10.72
N SER A 66 3.73 14.16 -10.31
CA SER A 66 2.54 14.92 -9.94
C SER A 66 1.53 15.04 -11.08
N ALA A 67 1.98 15.36 -12.31
CA ALA A 67 1.11 15.43 -13.49
C ALA A 67 0.58 14.06 -13.90
N ARG A 68 1.36 12.99 -13.69
CA ARG A 68 0.92 11.61 -13.96
C ARG A 68 -0.24 11.21 -13.06
N TYR A 69 -0.12 11.42 -11.75
CA TYR A 69 -1.20 11.09 -10.80
C TYR A 69 -2.45 11.94 -11.07
N ARG A 70 -2.32 13.25 -11.30
CA ARG A 70 -3.46 14.11 -11.67
C ARG A 70 -4.15 13.66 -12.95
N SER A 71 -3.38 13.23 -13.96
CA SER A 71 -3.96 12.76 -15.22
C SER A 71 -4.79 11.48 -15.09
N VAL A 72 -4.57 10.70 -14.03
CA VAL A 72 -5.25 9.41 -13.79
C VAL A 72 -6.34 9.53 -12.73
N LEU A 73 -6.07 10.25 -11.64
CA LEU A 73 -6.94 10.37 -10.47
C LEU A 73 -7.76 11.66 -10.45
N GLY A 74 -7.51 12.59 -11.38
CA GLY A 74 -8.11 13.92 -11.39
C GLY A 74 -7.43 14.87 -10.41
N GLU A 75 -8.09 15.97 -10.07
CA GLU A 75 -7.60 16.89 -9.05
C GLU A 75 -7.61 16.24 -7.66
N PRO A 76 -6.57 16.45 -6.84
CA PRO A 76 -6.55 15.95 -5.48
C PRO A 76 -7.65 16.61 -4.64
N GLU A 77 -8.22 15.84 -3.72
CA GLU A 77 -9.14 16.36 -2.70
C GLU A 77 -8.42 17.36 -1.78
N ALA A 78 -7.13 17.13 -1.52
CA ALA A 78 -6.32 18.04 -0.73
C ALA A 78 -4.87 18.10 -1.22
N VAL A 79 -4.29 19.29 -1.13
CA VAL A 79 -2.86 19.56 -1.25
C VAL A 79 -2.41 20.14 0.09
N LEU A 80 -1.56 19.41 0.81
CA LEU A 80 -1.15 19.79 2.16
C LEU A 80 0.37 19.99 2.21
N PRO A 81 0.86 21.12 2.73
CA PRO A 81 2.27 21.23 3.07
C PRO A 81 2.61 20.24 4.18
N ARG A 82 3.75 19.58 4.07
CA ARG A 82 4.28 18.63 5.04
C ARG A 82 5.73 18.94 5.33
N ARG A 83 6.11 18.78 6.59
CA ARG A 83 7.51 18.86 7.00
C ARG A 83 7.94 17.53 7.60
N ILE A 84 8.98 16.93 7.04
CA ILE A 84 9.54 15.66 7.49
C ILE A 84 11.00 15.93 7.86
N GLY A 85 11.29 16.04 9.15
CA GLY A 85 12.57 16.60 9.62
C GLY A 85 12.72 18.04 9.16
N ASP A 86 13.79 18.35 8.43
CA ASP A 86 14.05 19.67 7.86
C ASP A 86 13.53 19.82 6.42
N LEU A 87 12.88 18.80 5.89
CA LEU A 87 12.48 18.74 4.49
C LEU A 87 11.04 19.19 4.31
N GLU A 88 10.82 20.14 3.41
CA GLU A 88 9.50 20.56 2.95
C GLU A 88 9.01 19.66 1.82
N CYS A 89 7.77 19.19 1.95
CA CYS A 89 7.11 18.29 1.04
C CYS A 89 5.68 18.77 0.77
N GLU A 90 5.13 18.37 -0.37
CA GLU A 90 3.69 18.48 -0.64
C GLU A 90 3.05 17.10 -0.60
N ALA A 91 1.95 16.98 0.15
CA ALA A 91 1.10 15.80 0.16
C ALA A 91 -0.13 16.03 -0.71
N LEU A 92 -0.21 15.30 -1.83
CA LEU A 92 -1.40 15.26 -2.68
C LEU A 92 -2.27 14.07 -2.29
N ARG A 93 -3.56 14.28 -2.03
CA ARG A 93 -4.47 13.24 -1.53
C ARG A 93 -5.66 13.04 -2.46
N TRP A 94 -5.97 11.79 -2.79
CA TRP A 94 -7.16 11.43 -3.56
C TRP A 94 -8.02 10.41 -2.82
N PRO A 95 -9.35 10.50 -2.92
CA PRO A 95 -10.24 9.43 -2.52
C PRO A 95 -10.11 8.25 -3.50
N LEU A 96 -10.21 7.03 -2.97
CA LEU A 96 -10.32 5.82 -3.79
C LEU A 96 -11.58 5.06 -3.38
N PRO A 97 -12.52 4.80 -4.30
CA PRO A 97 -13.80 4.16 -3.98
C PRO A 97 -13.71 2.84 -3.21
N LEU A 98 -12.69 2.01 -3.47
CA LEU A 98 -12.49 0.74 -2.77
C LEU A 98 -12.16 0.92 -1.28
N TRP A 99 -11.57 2.05 -0.91
CA TRP A 99 -11.20 2.36 0.47
C TRP A 99 -11.79 3.72 0.88
N PRO A 100 -13.10 3.80 1.14
CA PRO A 100 -13.80 5.07 1.37
C PRO A 100 -13.26 5.82 2.60
N GLY A 101 -12.80 5.09 3.62
CA GLY A 101 -12.17 5.65 4.82
C GLY A 101 -10.68 6.00 4.66
N LEU A 102 -10.08 5.80 3.49
CA LEU A 102 -8.66 6.08 3.23
C LEU A 102 -8.49 7.12 2.12
N ARG A 103 -7.29 7.67 2.03
CA ARG A 103 -6.83 8.49 0.92
C ARG A 103 -5.53 7.93 0.38
N PHE A 104 -5.41 7.91 -0.94
CA PHE A 104 -4.13 7.68 -1.57
C PHE A 104 -3.35 9.00 -1.53
N GLU A 105 -2.28 9.02 -0.76
CA GLU A 105 -1.39 10.16 -0.60
C GLU A 105 -0.11 9.94 -1.40
N VAL A 106 0.29 10.95 -2.17
CA VAL A 106 1.60 11.04 -2.81
C VAL A 106 2.36 12.19 -2.15
N LEU A 107 3.50 11.87 -1.56
CA LEU A 107 4.44 12.84 -1.01
C LEU A 107 5.47 13.21 -2.07
N LEU A 108 5.50 14.49 -2.41
CA LEU A 108 6.41 15.09 -3.36
C LEU A 108 7.47 15.92 -2.62
N ALA A 109 8.71 15.78 -3.03
CA ALA A 109 9.77 16.70 -2.65
C ALA A 109 9.62 18.04 -3.38
N ALA A 110 10.39 19.04 -2.94
CA ALA A 110 10.46 20.36 -3.59
C ALA A 110 10.84 20.31 -5.09
N ASP A 111 11.62 19.31 -5.53
CA ASP A 111 11.98 19.10 -6.94
C ASP A 111 10.89 18.35 -7.75
N GLY A 112 9.76 18.01 -7.12
CA GLY A 112 8.66 17.25 -7.74
C GLY A 112 8.88 15.73 -7.79
N THR A 113 9.97 15.21 -7.21
CA THR A 113 10.23 13.78 -7.06
C THR A 113 9.27 13.16 -6.06
N VAL A 114 8.75 11.96 -6.37
CA VAL A 114 7.92 11.21 -5.41
C VAL A 114 8.82 10.57 -4.38
N TRP A 115 8.66 10.97 -3.13
CA TRP A 115 9.30 10.31 -2.00
C TRP A 115 8.52 9.09 -1.53
N ASN A 116 7.19 9.20 -1.53
CA ASN A 116 6.36 8.07 -1.12
C ASN A 116 4.96 8.16 -1.76
N ALA A 117 4.33 7.00 -1.92
CA ALA A 117 2.94 6.92 -2.33
C ALA A 117 2.26 5.77 -1.58
N TRP A 118 1.19 6.06 -0.84
CA TRP A 118 0.57 5.12 0.10
C TRP A 118 -0.88 5.48 0.44
N LEU A 119 -1.55 4.58 1.14
CA LEU A 119 -2.87 4.78 1.71
C LEU A 119 -2.74 5.26 3.15
N VAL A 120 -3.41 6.36 3.46
CA VAL A 120 -3.49 6.96 4.80
C VAL A 120 -4.95 7.09 5.22
N ARG A 121 -5.21 7.11 6.53
CA ARG A 121 -6.57 7.36 7.05
C ARG A 121 -7.08 8.73 6.57
N ALA A 122 -8.30 8.76 6.04
CA ALA A 122 -8.93 10.01 5.67
C ALA A 122 -9.12 10.90 6.92
N PRO A 123 -8.94 12.23 6.81
CA PRO A 123 -9.22 13.14 7.92
C PRO A 123 -10.64 12.93 8.46
N GLY A 124 -10.78 12.78 9.77
CA GLY A 124 -12.08 12.57 10.43
C GLY A 124 -12.66 11.15 10.32
N ALA A 125 -12.05 10.25 9.53
CA ALA A 125 -12.46 8.85 9.52
C ALA A 125 -11.93 8.11 10.75
N GLU A 126 -12.75 7.26 11.33
CA GLU A 126 -12.34 6.42 12.46
C GLU A 126 -11.27 5.41 12.03
N GLY A 127 -10.22 5.31 12.84
CA GLY A 127 -9.16 4.31 12.69
C GLY A 127 -9.53 2.98 13.36
N PRO A 128 -8.80 1.90 13.05
CA PRO A 128 -9.00 0.60 13.69
C PRO A 128 -8.60 0.66 15.17
N VAL A 129 -9.29 -0.11 16.00
CA VAL A 129 -8.90 -0.32 17.40
C VAL A 129 -7.96 -1.52 17.46
N LEU A 130 -6.65 -1.25 17.52
CA LEU A 130 -5.61 -2.27 17.56
C LEU A 130 -5.17 -2.51 19.00
N ARG A 131 -5.44 -3.69 19.56
CA ARG A 131 -5.10 -4.06 20.94
C ARG A 131 -4.14 -5.22 21.01
N THR A 132 -4.27 -6.17 20.10
CA THR A 132 -3.56 -7.44 20.11
C THR A 132 -3.07 -7.80 18.71
N VAL A 133 -2.24 -8.83 18.63
CA VAL A 133 -1.82 -9.44 17.35
C VAL A 133 -3.03 -9.88 16.51
N ALA A 134 -4.14 -10.28 17.13
CA ALA A 134 -5.33 -10.75 16.40
C ALA A 134 -6.05 -9.64 15.60
N ASP A 135 -5.86 -8.37 15.98
CA ASP A 135 -6.45 -7.22 15.27
C ASP A 135 -5.69 -6.87 13.97
N LEU A 136 -4.51 -7.49 13.77
CA LEU A 136 -3.61 -7.24 12.64
C LEU A 136 -3.89 -8.19 11.47
N THR A 137 -5.10 -8.09 10.91
CA THR A 137 -5.51 -8.82 9.71
C THR A 137 -5.16 -8.03 8.43
N PRO A 138 -5.08 -8.69 7.26
CA PRO A 138 -4.78 -7.99 6.00
C PRO A 138 -5.70 -6.79 5.77
N TRP A 139 -5.08 -5.63 5.50
CA TRP A 139 -5.68 -4.32 5.25
C TRP A 139 -6.40 -3.67 6.44
N SER A 140 -6.31 -4.24 7.65
CA SER A 140 -7.00 -3.70 8.83
C SER A 140 -6.49 -2.32 9.25
N CYS A 141 -5.20 -2.04 9.01
CA CYS A 141 -4.57 -0.79 9.43
C CYS A 141 -3.51 -0.27 8.45
N THR A 142 -3.21 1.01 8.61
CA THR A 142 -2.09 1.70 7.96
C THR A 142 -0.79 1.58 8.77
N VAL A 143 0.34 1.85 8.12
CA VAL A 143 1.67 1.91 8.76
C VAL A 143 1.65 2.85 9.99
N ASP A 144 1.08 4.04 9.84
CA ASP A 144 1.03 5.04 10.92
C ASP A 144 0.14 4.60 12.10
N GLU A 145 -0.98 3.92 11.80
CA GLU A 145 -1.88 3.39 12.84
C GLU A 145 -1.20 2.27 13.63
N ALA A 146 -0.52 1.34 12.96
CA ALA A 146 0.23 0.28 13.62
C ALA A 146 1.40 0.82 14.46
N ALA A 147 2.18 1.76 13.91
CA ALA A 147 3.31 2.37 14.60
C ALA A 147 2.89 3.12 15.87
N ARG A 148 1.70 3.76 15.84
CA ARG A 148 1.13 4.46 16.99
C ARG A 148 0.56 3.51 18.03
N ALA A 149 -0.17 2.48 17.60
CA ALA A 149 -0.81 1.53 18.51
C ALA A 149 0.19 0.68 19.29
N PHE A 150 1.31 0.32 18.66
CA PHE A 150 2.32 -0.58 19.23
C PHE A 150 3.67 0.13 19.38
N ALA A 151 3.67 1.27 20.06
CA ALA A 151 4.91 2.00 20.34
C ALA A 151 5.75 1.28 21.43
N PRO A 152 7.09 1.27 21.31
CA PRO A 152 7.87 1.81 20.19
C PRO A 152 7.89 0.86 18.98
N ALA A 153 7.61 1.41 17.80
CA ALA A 153 7.75 0.69 16.53
C ALA A 153 9.03 1.13 15.81
N ARG A 154 9.76 0.16 15.28
CA ARG A 154 11.01 0.37 14.53
C ARG A 154 10.78 0.12 13.05
N PRO A 155 11.03 1.12 12.17
CA PRO A 155 11.02 0.90 10.73
C PRO A 155 12.02 -0.17 10.30
N LEU A 156 11.61 -1.03 9.38
CA LEU A 156 12.44 -2.02 8.70
C LEU A 156 12.50 -1.67 7.21
N GLN A 157 13.62 -2.00 6.57
CA GLN A 157 13.75 -1.83 5.14
C GLN A 157 12.72 -2.72 4.41
N GLY A 158 11.93 -2.11 3.55
CA GLY A 158 10.97 -2.83 2.71
C GLY A 158 11.68 -3.70 1.67
N SER A 159 11.06 -4.84 1.32
CA SER A 159 11.57 -5.75 0.30
C SER A 159 11.41 -5.22 -1.14
N ALA A 160 10.74 -4.08 -1.33
CA ALA A 160 10.56 -3.41 -2.62
C ALA A 160 10.11 -1.95 -2.43
N PRO A 161 10.16 -1.07 -3.46
CA PRO A 161 9.88 0.37 -3.32
C PRO A 161 8.51 0.74 -2.72
N THR A 162 7.49 -0.10 -2.88
CA THR A 162 6.13 0.14 -2.38
C THR A 162 5.83 -0.63 -1.09
N ARG A 163 6.84 -1.33 -0.55
CA ARG A 163 6.73 -2.20 0.61
C ARG A 163 7.40 -1.54 1.80
N TRP A 164 6.80 -1.68 2.96
CA TRP A 164 7.30 -1.14 4.23
C TRP A 164 7.28 -2.23 5.27
N GLY A 165 8.23 -2.21 6.19
CA GLY A 165 8.24 -3.10 7.35
C GLY A 165 8.24 -2.33 8.65
N LEU A 166 7.58 -2.86 9.66
CA LEU A 166 7.65 -2.39 11.05
C LEU A 166 7.93 -3.57 11.98
N ALA A 167 8.86 -3.38 12.91
CA ALA A 167 9.03 -4.27 14.06
C ALA A 167 8.47 -3.59 15.31
N PHE A 168 7.67 -4.30 16.10
CA PHE A 168 7.11 -3.80 17.35
C PHE A 168 6.75 -4.96 18.29
N THR A 169 6.33 -4.63 19.50
CA THR A 169 5.77 -5.60 20.45
C THR A 169 4.27 -5.38 20.57
N ALA A 170 3.49 -6.46 20.45
CA ALA A 170 2.03 -6.42 20.62
C ALA A 170 1.58 -7.57 21.55
N PRO A 171 0.51 -7.37 22.35
CA PRO A 171 -0.06 -8.46 23.14
C PRO A 171 -0.58 -9.60 22.26
N GLY A 172 -0.25 -10.85 22.61
CA GLY A 172 -0.88 -12.05 22.06
C GLY A 172 -2.30 -12.25 22.59
N ALA A 173 -2.96 -13.31 22.13
CA ALA A 173 -4.31 -13.66 22.59
C ALA A 173 -4.36 -14.00 24.10
N ASP A 174 -3.24 -14.46 24.65
CA ASP A 174 -3.00 -14.72 26.08
C ASP A 174 -2.59 -13.46 26.87
N GLY A 175 -2.51 -12.30 26.21
CA GLY A 175 -2.00 -11.06 26.79
C GLY A 175 -0.48 -10.99 26.91
N ALA A 176 0.25 -12.06 26.57
CA ALA A 176 1.70 -12.07 26.66
C ALA A 176 2.31 -11.21 25.53
N PRO A 177 3.38 -10.44 25.80
CA PRO A 177 4.02 -9.63 24.77
C PRO A 177 4.66 -10.51 23.69
N ARG A 178 4.37 -10.21 22.42
CA ARG A 178 4.90 -10.91 21.26
C ARG A 178 5.73 -9.94 20.41
N ALA A 179 6.91 -10.39 19.98
CA ALA A 179 7.68 -9.64 18.98
C ALA A 179 7.06 -9.88 17.60
N VAL A 180 6.68 -8.80 16.92
CA VAL A 180 5.94 -8.82 15.66
C VAL A 180 6.74 -8.08 14.59
N THR A 181 6.81 -8.68 13.40
CA THR A 181 7.22 -8.02 12.17
C THR A 181 6.01 -7.88 11.26
N ALA A 182 5.60 -6.66 10.96
CA ALA A 182 4.49 -6.36 10.06
C ALA A 182 5.02 -5.88 8.71
N GLU A 183 4.45 -6.42 7.63
CA GLU A 183 4.73 -6.02 6.26
C GLU A 183 3.53 -5.30 5.65
N PHE A 184 3.81 -4.17 4.99
CA PHE A 184 2.81 -3.31 4.38
C PHE A 184 3.11 -3.15 2.89
N THR A 185 2.05 -2.96 2.10
CA THR A 185 2.13 -2.61 0.69
C THR A 185 1.23 -1.41 0.47
N TRP A 186 1.75 -0.36 -0.18
CA TRP A 186 1.04 0.92 -0.32
C TRP A 186 0.56 1.49 1.03
N GLY A 187 1.31 1.27 2.11
CA GLY A 187 0.94 1.72 3.45
C GLY A 187 -0.14 0.90 4.16
N LEU A 188 -0.75 -0.11 3.53
CA LEU A 188 -1.73 -1.01 4.17
C LEU A 188 -1.10 -2.33 4.60
N LEU A 189 -1.48 -2.80 5.79
CA LEU A 189 -1.00 -4.06 6.36
C LEU A 189 -1.29 -5.22 5.43
N GLN A 190 -0.29 -6.05 5.15
CA GLN A 190 -0.47 -7.25 4.33
C GLN A 190 -0.40 -8.50 5.19
N ARG A 191 0.61 -8.61 6.03
CA ARG A 191 0.79 -9.77 6.89
C ARG A 191 1.67 -9.40 8.07
N ILE A 192 1.66 -10.29 9.05
CA ILE A 192 2.54 -10.25 10.20
C ILE A 192 3.29 -11.56 10.32
N ALA A 193 4.46 -11.50 10.95
CA ALA A 193 5.17 -12.65 11.48
C ALA A 193 5.39 -12.43 12.98
N VAL A 194 5.09 -13.44 13.78
CA VAL A 194 5.30 -13.43 15.23
C VAL A 194 6.52 -14.29 15.55
N ALA A 195 7.45 -13.76 16.33
CA ALA A 195 8.61 -14.53 16.77
C ALA A 195 8.16 -15.73 17.62
N GLY A 196 8.55 -16.94 17.22
CA GLY A 196 8.17 -18.21 17.88
C GLY A 196 7.12 -19.04 17.13
N ASP A 197 6.43 -18.48 16.13
CA ASP A 197 5.44 -19.22 15.29
C ASP A 197 6.02 -19.70 13.95
N GLY A 198 7.34 -19.54 13.73
CA GLY A 198 8.04 -20.14 12.60
C GLY A 198 8.35 -21.63 12.86
N PRO A 199 8.47 -22.49 11.84
CA PRO A 199 8.91 -23.87 12.06
C PRO A 199 10.26 -23.86 12.78
N GLU A 200 10.29 -24.42 13.98
CA GLU A 200 11.51 -24.61 14.75
C GLU A 200 12.52 -25.40 13.88
N PRO A 201 13.76 -24.94 13.72
CA PRO A 201 14.76 -25.71 12.99
C PRO A 201 14.96 -27.03 13.70
N ARG A 202 14.56 -28.12 13.02
CA ARG A 202 14.68 -29.48 13.54
C ARG A 202 16.16 -29.73 13.89
N PRO A 203 16.49 -30.14 15.12
CA PRO A 203 17.89 -30.38 15.48
C PRO A 203 18.48 -31.44 14.55
N ALA A 204 19.67 -31.15 14.00
CA ALA A 204 20.40 -32.11 13.18
C ALA A 204 20.64 -33.38 14.01
N ALA A 205 20.26 -34.53 13.44
CA ALA A 205 20.49 -35.81 14.08
C ALA A 205 22.02 -36.02 14.26
N PRO A 206 22.49 -36.47 15.43
CA PRO A 206 23.89 -36.82 15.59
C PRO A 206 24.25 -37.97 14.65
N SER A 207 25.43 -37.86 14.02
CA SER A 207 26.02 -38.85 13.13
C SER A 207 26.42 -40.13 13.86
#